data_AF-A0A4D7JNI6-F1
#
_entry.id   AF-A0A4D7JNI6-F1
#
_cell.length_a   1.000
_cell.length_b   1.000
_cell.length_c   1.000
_cell.angle_alpha   90.00
_cell.angle_beta   90.00
_cell.angle_gamma   90.00
#
_symmetry.space_group_name_H-M   'P 1'
#
loop_
_entity.id
_entity.type
_entity.pdbx_description
1 polymer ?
#
loop_
_entity_poly.entity_id
_entity_poly.type
_entity_poly.pdbx_seq_one_letter_code
_entity_poly.pdbx_strand_id
1 'polypeptide(L)'
;MKNRKAYVGIVLLLIGIAYLLRNLGIDILPREFFGWEMIFIAIGTVLLIGERNKTPGVIFLAIGGISLLNDLIDFPRISWAVLWPTILIIIGASIFLRHAGIITGGKKKLSDDEPSPDEIDDLSFFGGGERYYDSESFKGGKMTAIFGGSDIDLTNAKLGPGTNELNVFVMFGGIDLAVPSHWIIKNDLSAAFGGYSDKRIRTDGYIVSETGEEERPVLKLTGTVLFGGMEIRSYPKRPRTV
;
A
#
# COMPACT_ATOMS: atom_id res chain seq x y z
N MET A 1 1.63 16.62 17.90
CA MET A 1 0.35 16.86 17.19
C MET A 1 -0.11 18.33 17.16
N LYS A 2 0.29 19.18 18.13
CA LYS A 2 -0.21 20.58 18.29
C LYS A 2 0.19 21.55 17.15
N ASN A 3 1.30 21.30 16.44
CA ASN A 3 1.80 22.21 15.39
C ASN A 3 1.27 21.90 13.98
N ARG A 4 0.69 20.72 13.74
CA ARG A 4 0.23 20.29 12.40
C ARG A 4 -0.89 21.19 11.87
N LYS A 5 -1.85 21.52 12.73
CA LYS A 5 -2.97 22.41 12.39
C LYS A 5 -2.48 23.84 12.11
N ALA A 6 -1.42 24.28 12.79
CA ALA A 6 -0.83 25.59 12.59
C ALA A 6 -0.12 25.71 11.23
N TYR A 7 0.68 24.70 10.82
CA TYR A 7 1.34 24.71 9.51
C TYR A 7 0.33 24.65 8.34
N VAL A 8 -0.68 23.78 8.44
CA VAL A 8 -1.76 23.72 7.44
C VAL A 8 -2.50 25.06 7.37
N GLY A 9 -2.76 25.69 8.52
CA GLY A 9 -3.39 27.00 8.59
C GLY A 9 -2.54 28.12 7.97
N ILE A 10 -1.23 28.13 8.21
CA ILE A 10 -0.30 29.12 7.64
C ILE A 10 -0.21 28.97 6.12
N VAL A 11 -0.14 27.74 5.61
CA VAL A 11 -0.10 27.48 4.16
C VAL A 11 -1.40 27.93 3.50
N LEU A 12 -2.56 27.58 4.07
CA LEU A 12 -3.86 28.05 3.58
C LEU A 12 -3.99 29.58 3.62
N LEU A 13 -3.47 30.21 4.67
CA LEU A 13 -3.50 31.67 4.84
C LEU A 13 -2.64 32.38 3.78
N LEU A 14 -1.45 31.88 3.49
CA LEU A 14 -0.58 32.42 2.44
C LEU A 14 -1.20 32.24 1.04
N ILE A 15 -1.81 31.09 0.76
CA ILE A 15 -2.52 30.82 -0.51
C ILE A 15 -3.71 31.77 -0.67
N GLY A 16 -4.50 31.96 0.39
CA GLY A 16 -5.64 32.88 0.39
C GLY A 16 -5.24 34.33 0.19
N ILE A 17 -4.18 34.79 0.85
CA ILE A 17 -3.64 36.15 0.67
C ILE A 17 -3.14 36.36 -0.77
N ALA A 18 -2.44 35.39 -1.34
CA ALA A 18 -1.98 35.47 -2.73
C ALA A 18 -3.15 35.58 -3.73
N TYR A 19 -4.22 34.80 -3.53
CA TYR A 19 -5.44 34.89 -4.36
C TYR A 19 -6.19 36.21 -4.18
N LEU A 20 -6.25 36.73 -2.95
CA LEU A 20 -6.92 37.99 -2.65
C LEU A 20 -6.19 39.19 -3.27
N LEU A 21 -4.86 39.22 -3.18
CA LEU A 21 -4.04 40.26 -3.83
C LEU A 21 -4.19 40.25 -5.36
N ARG A 22 -4.35 39.06 -5.96
CA ARG A 22 -4.67 38.90 -7.38
C ARG A 22 -6.06 39.44 -7.74
N ASN A 23 -7.09 39.17 -6.94
CA ASN A 23 -8.44 39.69 -7.20
C ASN A 23 -8.53 41.22 -7.04
N LEU A 24 -7.56 41.81 -6.34
CA LEU A 24 -7.39 43.26 -6.22
C LEU A 24 -6.60 43.89 -7.38
N GLY A 25 -6.20 43.11 -8.39
CA GLY A 25 -5.46 43.59 -9.56
C GLY A 25 -4.00 43.95 -9.28
N ILE A 26 -3.44 43.45 -8.18
CA ILE A 26 -2.03 43.66 -7.83
C ILE A 26 -1.22 42.52 -8.48
N ASP A 27 -0.77 42.75 -9.72
CA ASP A 27 0.00 41.80 -10.53
C ASP A 27 1.48 41.73 -10.08
N ILE A 28 1.74 41.06 -8.94
CA ILE A 28 3.11 40.83 -8.44
C ILE A 28 3.77 39.60 -9.09
N LEU A 29 3.02 38.70 -9.72
CA LEU A 29 3.54 37.45 -10.29
C LEU A 29 2.95 37.17 -11.70
N PRO A 30 3.74 36.59 -12.64
CA PRO A 30 3.28 36.29 -13.99
C PRO A 30 2.10 35.32 -13.98
N ARG A 31 1.16 35.52 -14.92
CA ARG A 31 -0.15 34.84 -14.98
C ARG A 31 -0.04 33.31 -15.15
N GLU A 32 1.09 32.82 -15.66
CA GLU A 32 1.34 31.39 -15.89
C GLU A 32 1.62 30.59 -14.61
N PHE A 33 1.98 31.24 -13.48
CA PHE A 33 2.37 30.53 -12.25
C PHE A 33 1.19 30.15 -11.33
N PHE A 34 -0.04 30.61 -11.62
CA PHE A 34 -1.19 30.49 -10.71
C PHE A 34 -2.37 29.74 -11.34
N GLY A 35 -2.15 28.50 -11.75
CA GLY A 35 -3.20 27.53 -12.07
C GLY A 35 -3.41 26.48 -10.96
N TRP A 36 -4.09 25.40 -11.31
CA TRP A 36 -4.43 24.28 -10.42
C TRP A 36 -3.19 23.50 -9.94
N GLU A 37 -2.05 23.71 -10.59
CA GLU A 37 -0.74 23.11 -10.32
C GLU A 37 -0.24 23.49 -8.92
N MET A 38 -0.47 24.73 -8.50
CA MET A 38 -0.09 25.23 -7.17
C MET A 38 -0.84 24.51 -6.05
N ILE A 39 -2.06 24.01 -6.31
CA ILE A 39 -2.83 23.21 -5.35
C ILE A 39 -2.14 21.85 -5.14
N PHE A 40 -1.70 21.21 -6.21
CA PHE A 40 -0.96 19.94 -6.12
C PHE A 40 0.38 20.09 -5.42
N ILE A 41 1.13 21.16 -5.70
CA ILE A 41 2.40 21.46 -5.03
C ILE A 41 2.16 21.76 -3.53
N ALA A 42 1.13 22.54 -3.20
CA ALA A 42 0.78 22.83 -1.81
C ALA A 42 0.39 21.58 -1.04
N ILE A 43 -0.49 20.73 -1.61
CA ILE A 43 -0.91 19.46 -1.01
C ILE A 43 0.29 18.52 -0.85
N GLY A 44 1.12 18.39 -1.88
CA GLY A 44 2.35 17.58 -1.84
C GLY A 44 3.31 18.04 -0.73
N THR A 45 3.53 19.35 -0.62
CA THR A 45 4.39 19.94 0.40
C THR A 45 3.84 19.70 1.81
N VAL A 46 2.53 19.85 2.01
CA VAL A 46 1.89 19.59 3.31
C VAL A 46 1.98 18.11 3.69
N LEU A 47 1.77 17.18 2.74
CA LEU A 47 1.87 15.74 2.98
C LEU A 47 3.31 15.29 3.29
N LEU A 48 4.32 15.98 2.73
CA LEU A 48 5.73 15.75 3.08
C LEU A 48 6.07 16.18 4.51
N ILE A 49 5.31 17.15 5.05
CA ILE A 49 5.50 17.73 6.38
C ILE A 49 4.48 17.10 7.34
N GLY A 50 4.76 15.88 7.77
CA GLY A 50 4.06 15.30 8.93
C GLY A 50 3.72 13.82 8.84
N GLU A 51 3.81 13.20 7.66
CA GLU A 51 3.60 11.76 7.52
C GLU A 51 4.93 10.98 7.62
N ARG A 52 4.88 9.83 8.31
CA ARG A 52 6.00 8.88 8.36
C ARG A 52 6.27 8.27 6.97
N ASN A 53 5.24 8.16 6.13
CA ASN A 53 5.33 7.77 4.74
C ASN A 53 5.27 9.00 3.82
N LYS A 54 6.41 9.42 3.29
CA LYS A 54 6.53 10.62 2.44
C LYS A 54 6.16 10.39 0.97
N THR A 55 5.90 9.13 0.60
CA THR A 55 5.62 8.71 -0.78
C THR A 55 4.46 9.47 -1.44
N PRO A 56 3.27 9.62 -0.81
CA PRO A 56 2.17 10.38 -1.42
C PRO A 56 2.53 11.86 -1.63
N GLY A 57 3.24 12.48 -0.70
CA GLY A 57 3.68 13.88 -0.84
C GLY A 57 4.64 14.11 -2.00
N VAL A 58 5.60 13.18 -2.20
CA VAL A 58 6.51 13.22 -3.36
C VAL A 58 5.75 13.09 -4.68
N ILE A 59 4.74 12.22 -4.74
CA ILE A 59 3.93 12.02 -5.95
C ILE A 59 3.18 13.30 -6.33
N PHE A 60 2.49 13.92 -5.38
CA PHE A 60 1.74 15.16 -5.64
C PHE A 60 2.65 16.32 -6.03
N LEU A 61 3.83 16.41 -5.42
CA LEU A 61 4.82 17.45 -5.74
C LEU A 61 5.43 17.22 -7.13
N ALA A 62 5.66 15.96 -7.54
CA ALA A 62 6.13 15.62 -8.88
C ALA A 62 5.08 15.94 -9.96
N ILE A 63 3.80 15.62 -9.72
CA ILE A 63 2.70 15.91 -10.65
C ILE A 63 2.55 17.44 -10.82
N GLY A 64 2.48 18.18 -9.73
CA GLY A 64 2.39 19.64 -9.78
C GLY A 64 3.61 20.29 -10.41
N GLY A 65 4.82 19.75 -10.14
CA GLY A 65 6.06 20.24 -10.72
C GLY A 65 6.19 19.99 -12.23
N ILE A 66 5.78 18.81 -12.72
CA ILE A 66 5.76 18.51 -14.16
C ILE A 66 4.75 19.40 -14.89
N SER A 67 3.59 19.63 -14.28
CA SER A 67 2.56 20.51 -14.86
C SER A 67 3.03 21.96 -14.93
N LEU A 68 3.66 22.47 -13.85
CA LEU A 68 4.22 23.83 -13.84
C LEU A 68 5.40 23.99 -14.81
N LEU A 69 6.21 22.95 -15.01
CA LEU A 69 7.29 22.94 -16.00
C LEU A 69 6.76 22.97 -17.44
N ASN A 70 5.60 22.37 -17.69
CA ASN A 70 4.93 22.40 -18.99
C ASN A 70 4.40 23.80 -19.34
N ASP A 71 3.97 24.57 -18.34
CA ASP A 71 3.49 25.95 -18.54
C ASP A 71 4.64 26.97 -18.64
N LEU A 72 5.79 26.68 -18.00
CA LEU A 72 6.97 27.55 -18.06
C LEU A 72 7.75 27.44 -19.37
N ILE A 73 7.66 26.31 -20.05
CA ILE A 73 8.30 26.11 -21.34
C ILE A 73 7.19 26.08 -22.38
N ASP A 74 7.01 27.18 -23.12
CA ASP A 74 6.11 27.35 -24.28
C ASP A 74 6.44 26.35 -25.42
N PHE A 75 6.39 25.04 -25.17
CA PHE A 75 6.60 23.98 -26.14
C PHE A 75 5.27 23.72 -26.88
N PRO A 76 5.18 23.95 -28.20
CA PRO A 76 3.89 23.99 -28.90
C PRO A 76 3.13 22.66 -29.06
N ARG A 77 3.45 21.58 -28.32
CA ARG A 77 3.00 20.22 -28.68
C ARG A 77 2.81 19.20 -27.55
N ILE A 78 3.01 19.54 -26.28
CA ILE A 78 2.70 18.60 -25.20
C ILE A 78 1.21 18.73 -24.88
N SER A 79 0.40 17.99 -25.64
CA SER A 79 -1.02 17.82 -25.33
C SER A 79 -1.17 16.91 -24.11
N TRP A 80 -2.31 17.01 -23.42
CA TRP A 80 -2.73 16.10 -22.34
C TRP A 80 -2.59 14.60 -22.69
N ALA A 81 -2.64 14.29 -23.99
CA ALA A 81 -2.42 12.96 -24.54
C ALA A 81 -0.98 12.42 -24.37
N VAL A 82 0.02 13.28 -24.18
CA VAL A 82 1.43 12.90 -23.95
C VAL A 82 1.73 12.77 -22.46
N LEU A 83 1.05 13.56 -21.61
CA LEU A 83 1.27 13.57 -20.17
C LEU A 83 0.89 12.23 -19.51
N TRP A 84 -0.24 11.61 -19.88
CA TRP A 84 -0.63 10.31 -19.31
C TRP A 84 0.37 9.18 -19.61
N PRO A 85 0.80 8.98 -20.86
CA PRO A 85 1.85 8.01 -21.19
C PRO A 85 3.17 8.28 -20.48
N THR A 86 3.61 9.54 -20.38
CA THR A 86 4.86 9.87 -19.67
C THR A 86 4.75 9.60 -18.17
N ILE A 87 3.62 9.90 -17.54
CA ILE A 87 3.38 9.54 -16.13
C ILE A 87 3.42 8.02 -15.94
N LEU A 88 2.78 7.25 -16.83
CA LEU A 88 2.84 5.78 -16.80
C LEU A 88 4.27 5.25 -16.95
N ILE A 89 5.05 5.82 -17.88
CA ILE A 89 6.46 5.47 -18.08
C ILE A 89 7.29 5.79 -16.85
N ILE A 90 7.08 6.96 -16.22
CA ILE A 90 7.81 7.36 -15.00
C ILE A 90 7.44 6.43 -13.82
N ILE A 91 6.15 6.11 -13.65
CA ILE A 91 5.70 5.18 -12.60
C ILE A 91 6.29 3.79 -12.84
N GLY A 92 6.19 3.27 -14.06
CA GLY A 92 6.74 1.96 -14.44
C GLY A 92 8.25 1.90 -14.26
N ALA A 93 8.97 2.92 -14.74
CA ALA A 93 10.41 3.05 -14.55
C ALA A 93 10.78 3.19 -13.07
N SER A 94 10.00 3.91 -12.25
CA SER A 94 10.27 4.04 -10.82
C SER A 94 10.12 2.71 -10.08
N ILE A 95 9.10 1.92 -10.40
CA ILE A 95 8.91 0.58 -9.84
C ILE A 95 10.06 -0.34 -10.29
N PHE A 96 10.39 -0.35 -11.59
CA PHE A 96 11.47 -1.15 -12.14
C PHE A 96 12.83 -0.79 -11.54
N LEU A 97 13.15 0.50 -11.42
CA LEU A 97 14.44 0.97 -10.90
C LEU A 97 14.56 0.81 -9.38
N ARG A 98 13.44 0.82 -8.64
CA ARG A 98 13.40 0.44 -7.22
C ARG A 98 13.60 -1.06 -7.04
N HIS A 99 13.01 -1.89 -7.91
CA HIS A 99 13.20 -3.34 -7.91
C HIS A 99 14.60 -3.73 -8.39
N ALA A 100 15.18 -2.97 -9.32
CA ALA A 100 16.54 -3.17 -9.84
C ALA A 100 17.66 -2.60 -8.95
N GLY A 101 17.32 -1.94 -7.82
CA GLY A 101 18.29 -1.45 -6.84
C GLY A 101 19.11 -0.21 -7.26
N ILE A 102 18.80 0.44 -8.39
CA ILE A 102 19.65 1.48 -9.00
C ILE A 102 19.48 2.86 -8.32
N ILE A 103 18.32 3.16 -7.74
CA ILE A 103 17.98 4.51 -7.22
C ILE A 103 18.21 4.67 -5.70
N THR A 104 18.49 3.59 -4.97
CA THR A 104 18.69 3.65 -3.51
C THR A 104 20.12 4.07 -3.12
N GLY A 105 20.49 5.30 -3.45
CA GLY A 105 21.68 6.00 -2.95
C GLY A 105 21.48 6.70 -1.59
N GLY A 106 20.40 6.40 -0.89
CA GLY A 106 20.16 6.84 0.48
C GLY A 106 20.08 5.62 1.37
N LYS A 107 20.91 5.56 2.41
CA LYS A 107 20.90 4.57 3.48
C LYS A 107 19.49 4.44 4.10
N LYS A 108 18.58 3.72 3.44
CA LYS A 108 17.79 2.75 4.19
C LYS A 108 18.83 1.77 4.68
N LYS A 109 18.85 1.53 5.99
CA LYS A 109 19.11 0.17 6.45
C LYS A 109 18.09 -0.70 5.70
N LEU A 110 18.43 -1.12 4.50
CA LEU A 110 18.29 -2.52 4.18
C LEU A 110 19.15 -3.17 5.25
N SER A 111 18.53 -3.57 6.36
CA SER A 111 19.05 -4.75 6.99
C SER A 111 19.19 -5.77 5.87
N ASP A 112 20.35 -6.39 5.79
CA ASP A 112 20.51 -7.73 5.23
C ASP A 112 19.65 -8.73 6.05
N ASP A 113 18.39 -8.38 6.32
CA ASP A 113 17.41 -9.35 6.77
C ASP A 113 17.09 -10.12 5.51
N GLU A 114 17.58 -11.35 5.45
CA GLU A 114 16.87 -12.39 4.72
C GLU A 114 15.37 -12.19 4.93
N PRO A 115 14.54 -12.40 3.89
CA PRO A 115 13.08 -12.25 4.02
C PRO A 115 12.65 -12.94 5.30
N SER A 116 12.25 -12.14 6.30
CA SER A 116 12.00 -12.67 7.63
C SER A 116 10.84 -13.64 7.48
N PRO A 117 11.01 -14.93 7.76
CA PRO A 117 9.96 -15.91 7.52
C PRO A 117 8.69 -15.56 8.31
N ASP A 118 8.85 -14.79 9.39
CA ASP A 118 7.83 -14.39 10.35
C ASP A 118 6.82 -13.36 9.85
N GLU A 119 7.10 -12.62 8.76
CA GLU A 119 6.20 -11.59 8.22
C GLU A 119 5.98 -11.74 6.71
N ILE A 120 4.73 -11.60 6.27
CA ILE A 120 4.37 -11.56 4.84
C ILE A 120 4.46 -10.13 4.33
N ASP A 121 5.15 -9.91 3.21
CA ASP A 121 5.00 -8.72 2.38
C ASP A 121 4.75 -9.16 0.93
N ASP A 122 3.48 -9.43 0.63
CA ASP A 122 3.05 -9.90 -0.69
C ASP A 122 2.37 -8.79 -1.49
N LEU A 123 2.81 -8.63 -2.73
CA LEU A 123 2.39 -7.58 -3.64
C LEU A 123 2.25 -8.13 -5.07
N SER A 124 1.01 -8.32 -5.50
CA SER A 124 0.66 -8.74 -6.86
C SER A 124 -0.10 -7.62 -7.58
N PHE A 125 0.41 -7.17 -8.74
CA PHE A 125 -0.14 -6.02 -9.49
C PHE A 125 -0.71 -6.36 -10.87
N PHE A 126 -0.29 -7.47 -11.49
CA PHE A 126 -0.74 -7.93 -12.81
C PHE A 126 -0.39 -9.41 -12.98
N GLY A 127 -1.04 -10.29 -12.22
CA GLY A 127 -0.75 -11.72 -12.25
C GLY A 127 -0.98 -12.39 -10.90
N GLY A 128 -0.30 -13.50 -10.66
CA GLY A 128 -0.31 -14.11 -9.35
C GLY A 128 0.90 -14.96 -9.04
N GLY A 129 1.09 -15.21 -7.75
CA GLY A 129 2.20 -15.99 -7.24
C GLY A 129 1.72 -16.98 -6.19
N GLU A 130 2.36 -18.15 -6.18
CA GLU A 130 2.30 -19.09 -5.06
C GLU A 130 3.47 -18.76 -4.12
N ARG A 131 3.18 -18.64 -2.82
CA ARG A 131 4.17 -18.41 -1.77
C ARG A 131 3.92 -19.36 -0.61
N TYR A 132 5.01 -19.90 -0.09
CA TYR A 132 4.99 -20.83 1.03
C TYR A 132 5.83 -20.24 2.17
N TYR A 133 5.26 -20.25 3.38
CA TYR A 133 5.84 -19.71 4.59
C TYR A 133 5.80 -20.77 5.71
N ASP A 134 6.96 -21.08 6.28
CA ASP A 134 7.18 -22.10 7.32
C ASP A 134 7.77 -21.51 8.61
N SER A 135 7.38 -20.26 8.94
CA SER A 135 7.86 -19.59 10.15
C SER A 135 7.45 -20.29 11.44
N GLU A 136 8.38 -20.35 12.38
CA GLU A 136 8.17 -20.83 13.74
C GLU A 136 7.55 -19.76 14.67
N SER A 137 7.50 -18.49 14.25
CA SER A 137 6.99 -17.36 15.03
C SER A 137 6.31 -16.31 14.13
N PHE A 138 5.34 -16.73 13.35
CA PHE A 138 4.60 -15.91 12.39
C PHE A 138 3.83 -14.78 13.06
N LYS A 139 4.10 -13.53 12.66
CA LYS A 139 3.54 -12.30 13.24
C LYS A 139 2.42 -11.68 12.40
N GLY A 140 2.26 -12.14 11.16
CA GLY A 140 1.29 -11.59 10.21
C GLY A 140 1.98 -10.87 9.06
N GLY A 141 1.47 -9.70 8.67
CA GLY A 141 2.03 -8.93 7.55
C GLY A 141 0.98 -8.32 6.63
N LYS A 142 1.35 -8.10 5.38
CA LYS A 142 0.54 -7.42 4.38
C LYS A 142 0.43 -8.22 3.09
N MET A 143 -0.78 -8.30 2.54
CA MET A 143 -1.06 -8.92 1.25
C MET A 143 -1.84 -7.93 0.38
N THR A 144 -1.30 -7.59 -0.78
CA THR A 144 -1.90 -6.60 -1.70
C THR A 144 -2.03 -7.22 -3.09
N ALA A 145 -3.27 -7.37 -3.57
CA ALA A 145 -3.58 -7.85 -4.92
C ALA A 145 -4.38 -6.79 -5.71
N ILE A 146 -3.81 -6.33 -6.80
CA ILE A 146 -4.40 -5.36 -7.73
C ILE A 146 -4.35 -6.03 -9.10
N PHE A 147 -5.49 -6.27 -9.77
CA PHE A 147 -5.59 -6.98 -11.06
C PHE A 147 -4.90 -8.36 -11.10
N GLY A 148 -5.27 -9.25 -10.18
CA GLY A 148 -4.66 -10.56 -10.05
C GLY A 148 -4.97 -11.25 -8.73
N GLY A 149 -4.06 -12.11 -8.28
CA GLY A 149 -4.23 -12.80 -7.01
C GLY A 149 -2.97 -13.43 -6.46
N SER A 150 -3.02 -13.92 -5.24
CA SER A 150 -1.92 -14.64 -4.62
C SER A 150 -2.44 -15.85 -3.88
N ASP A 151 -1.74 -16.96 -4.02
CA ASP A 151 -2.02 -18.20 -3.31
C ASP A 151 -0.94 -18.33 -2.22
N ILE A 152 -1.32 -18.14 -0.96
CA ILE A 152 -0.43 -18.09 0.19
C ILE A 152 -0.63 -19.34 1.04
N ASP A 153 0.46 -20.06 1.28
CA ASP A 153 0.47 -21.26 2.12
C ASP A 153 1.21 -21.02 3.44
N LEU A 154 0.45 -21.03 4.53
CA LEU A 154 0.90 -20.96 5.93
C LEU A 154 0.69 -22.29 6.67
N THR A 155 0.37 -23.38 5.99
CA THR A 155 -0.03 -24.64 6.65
C THR A 155 1.04 -25.23 7.57
N ASN A 156 2.31 -24.87 7.37
CA ASN A 156 3.43 -25.27 8.22
C ASN A 156 3.97 -24.15 9.12
N ALA A 157 3.32 -22.98 9.13
CA ALA A 157 3.69 -21.88 10.03
C ALA A 157 3.10 -22.07 11.45
N LYS A 158 3.76 -21.47 12.44
CA LYS A 158 3.29 -21.35 13.83
C LYS A 158 3.16 -19.88 14.18
N LEU A 159 2.08 -19.51 14.87
CA LEU A 159 1.88 -18.13 15.29
C LEU A 159 2.87 -17.75 16.41
N GLY A 160 3.47 -16.57 16.27
CA GLY A 160 4.32 -15.98 17.31
C GLY A 160 3.50 -15.46 18.50
N PRO A 161 4.19 -15.12 19.60
CA PRO A 161 3.55 -14.54 20.77
C PRO A 161 2.94 -13.15 20.44
N GLY A 162 1.79 -12.86 21.03
CA GLY A 162 1.12 -11.56 20.90
C GLY A 162 0.03 -11.54 19.83
N THR A 163 -0.16 -10.38 19.19
CA THR A 163 -1.21 -10.18 18.18
C THR A 163 -0.68 -10.45 16.79
N ASN A 164 -1.23 -11.46 16.13
CA ASN A 164 -0.87 -11.83 14.77
C ASN A 164 -1.95 -11.31 13.80
N GLU A 165 -1.58 -10.41 12.88
CA GLU A 165 -2.53 -9.72 12.00
C GLU A 165 -2.06 -9.70 10.54
N LEU A 166 -2.92 -10.12 9.62
CA LEU A 166 -2.74 -9.94 8.18
C LEU A 166 -3.63 -8.82 7.67
N ASN A 167 -3.00 -7.79 7.09
CA ASN A 167 -3.68 -6.72 6.39
C ASN A 167 -3.83 -7.07 4.91
N VAL A 168 -5.07 -7.20 4.46
CA VAL A 168 -5.44 -7.67 3.12
C VAL A 168 -6.06 -6.53 2.32
N PHE A 169 -5.52 -6.28 1.14
CA PHE A 169 -6.10 -5.36 0.17
C PHE A 169 -6.24 -6.04 -1.18
N VAL A 170 -7.48 -6.27 -1.61
CA VAL A 170 -7.79 -6.82 -2.94
C VAL A 170 -8.63 -5.80 -3.70
N MET A 171 -8.12 -5.30 -4.82
CA MET A 171 -8.87 -4.37 -5.68
C MET A 171 -9.64 -5.11 -6.77
N PHE A 172 -8.97 -5.95 -7.55
CA PHE A 172 -9.53 -6.77 -8.63
C PHE A 172 -8.88 -8.15 -8.63
N GLY A 173 -9.64 -9.22 -8.37
CA GLY A 173 -9.18 -10.62 -8.39
C GLY A 173 -9.35 -11.36 -7.06
N GLY A 174 -8.31 -11.96 -6.46
CA GLY A 174 -8.49 -12.65 -5.18
C GLY A 174 -7.27 -13.28 -4.53
N ILE A 175 -7.38 -13.61 -3.24
CA ILE A 175 -6.31 -14.27 -2.46
C ILE A 175 -6.83 -15.59 -1.90
N ASP A 176 -6.13 -16.69 -2.16
CA ASP A 176 -6.35 -17.95 -1.46
C ASP A 176 -5.32 -18.09 -0.33
N LEU A 177 -5.79 -18.20 0.90
CA LEU A 177 -4.98 -18.32 2.11
C LEU A 177 -5.15 -19.73 2.70
N ALA A 178 -4.13 -20.56 2.61
CA ALA A 178 -4.09 -21.83 3.31
C ALA A 178 -3.46 -21.63 4.69
N VAL A 179 -4.18 -21.99 5.76
CA VAL A 179 -3.72 -21.86 7.15
C VAL A 179 -3.92 -23.20 7.89
N PRO A 180 -3.19 -23.46 8.99
CA PRO A 180 -3.40 -24.64 9.80
C PRO A 180 -4.84 -24.76 10.31
N SER A 181 -5.39 -25.98 10.35
CA SER A 181 -6.80 -26.24 10.71
C SER A 181 -7.16 -25.90 12.16
N HIS A 182 -6.15 -25.85 13.04
CA HIS A 182 -6.30 -25.55 14.47
C HIS A 182 -6.28 -24.04 14.77
N TRP A 183 -5.99 -23.17 13.78
CA TRP A 183 -5.99 -21.72 13.97
C TRP A 183 -7.42 -21.16 14.05
N ILE A 184 -7.65 -20.26 15.01
CA ILE A 184 -8.83 -19.40 15.01
C ILE A 184 -8.56 -18.24 14.06
N ILE A 185 -9.46 -18.03 13.11
CA ILE A 185 -9.40 -16.88 12.21
C ILE A 185 -10.46 -15.88 12.64
N LYS A 186 -10.02 -14.67 12.96
CA LYS A 186 -10.90 -13.53 13.24
C LYS A 186 -10.97 -12.64 12.00
N ASN A 187 -12.08 -12.73 11.29
CA ASN A 187 -12.31 -11.95 10.07
C ASN A 187 -12.88 -10.57 10.40
N ASP A 188 -12.15 -9.53 10.01
CA ASP A 188 -12.50 -8.11 10.12
C ASP A 188 -12.25 -7.44 8.76
N LEU A 189 -12.77 -8.08 7.71
CA LEU A 189 -12.63 -7.67 6.32
C LEU A 189 -13.90 -6.98 5.84
N SER A 190 -13.74 -5.86 5.15
CA SER A 190 -14.84 -5.18 4.47
C SER A 190 -14.88 -5.58 3.00
N ALA A 191 -16.04 -6.04 2.52
CA ALA A 191 -16.26 -6.37 1.11
C ALA A 191 -17.27 -5.40 0.46
N ALA A 192 -16.98 -4.91 -0.75
CA ALA A 192 -17.88 -3.99 -1.47
C ALA A 192 -18.61 -4.67 -2.66
N PHE A 193 -17.84 -5.31 -3.55
CA PHE A 193 -18.32 -5.95 -4.79
C PHE A 193 -17.71 -7.36 -4.95
N GLY A 194 -17.71 -8.11 -3.85
CA GLY A 194 -17.03 -9.38 -3.71
C GLY A 194 -17.34 -10.04 -2.36
N GLY A 195 -16.46 -10.91 -1.88
CA GLY A 195 -16.64 -11.53 -0.56
C GLY A 195 -15.40 -12.21 -0.01
N TYR A 196 -15.51 -12.74 1.19
CA TYR A 196 -14.53 -13.65 1.76
C TYR A 196 -15.23 -14.90 2.30
N SER A 197 -14.58 -16.05 2.19
CA SER A 197 -15.16 -17.35 2.58
C SER A 197 -14.15 -18.17 3.35
N ASP A 198 -14.53 -18.64 4.54
CA ASP A 198 -13.76 -19.66 5.27
C ASP A 198 -14.28 -21.06 4.89
N LYS A 199 -13.50 -21.82 4.12
CA LYS A 199 -13.82 -23.18 3.65
C LYS A 199 -13.03 -24.26 4.40
N ARG A 200 -12.43 -23.92 5.55
CA ARG A 200 -11.59 -24.84 6.31
C ARG A 200 -12.37 -25.98 6.94
N ILE A 201 -11.77 -27.17 6.92
CA ILE A 201 -12.16 -28.27 7.79
C ILE A 201 -11.46 -28.04 9.12
N ARG A 202 -12.23 -27.70 10.17
CA ARG A 202 -11.66 -27.40 11.49
C ARG A 202 -11.33 -28.70 12.20
N THR A 203 -10.12 -28.77 12.74
CA THR A 203 -9.73 -29.81 13.70
C THR A 203 -9.59 -29.12 15.05
N ASP A 204 -10.23 -29.65 16.09
CA ASP A 204 -10.04 -29.15 17.45
C ASP A 204 -8.61 -29.50 17.91
N GLY A 205 -7.68 -28.59 17.65
CA GLY A 205 -6.30 -28.64 18.16
C GLY A 205 -6.13 -27.53 19.19
N TYR A 206 -5.89 -27.91 20.44
CA TYR A 206 -5.50 -26.99 21.50
C TYR A 206 -3.97 -26.99 21.62
N ILE A 207 -3.38 -25.82 21.80
CA ILE A 207 -1.96 -25.71 22.18
C ILE A 207 -1.96 -25.44 23.68
N VAL A 208 -1.24 -26.27 24.43
CA VAL A 208 -1.04 -26.05 25.87
C VAL A 208 0.10 -25.06 26.03
N SER A 209 -0.20 -23.86 26.53
CA SER A 209 0.83 -22.88 26.88
C SER A 209 1.71 -23.39 28.03
N GLU A 210 2.94 -22.88 28.17
CA GLU A 210 3.81 -23.19 29.32
C GLU A 210 3.17 -22.82 30.69
N THR A 211 2.14 -21.98 30.67
CA THR A 211 1.31 -21.57 31.83
C THR A 211 0.11 -22.49 32.09
N GLY A 212 -0.09 -23.55 31.30
CA GLY A 212 -1.19 -24.51 31.48
C GLY A 212 -2.55 -24.02 30.98
N GLU A 213 -2.60 -22.87 30.30
CA GLU A 213 -3.81 -22.37 29.65
C GLU A 213 -3.89 -22.91 28.22
N GLU A 214 -5.06 -23.47 27.85
CA GLU A 214 -5.36 -23.92 26.50
C GLU A 214 -5.61 -22.69 25.60
N GLU A 215 -4.53 -22.14 25.02
CA GLU A 215 -4.65 -21.06 24.04
C GLU A 215 -4.78 -21.65 22.64
N ARG A 216 -5.86 -21.27 21.95
CA ARG A 216 -6.01 -21.54 20.53
C ARG A 216 -5.34 -20.40 19.76
N PRO A 217 -4.36 -20.67 18.88
CA PRO A 217 -3.67 -19.63 18.13
C PRO A 217 -4.66 -18.81 17.29
N VAL A 218 -4.68 -17.48 17.47
CA VAL A 218 -5.60 -16.56 16.78
C VAL A 218 -4.85 -15.73 15.75
N LEU A 219 -5.30 -15.79 14.49
CA LEU A 219 -4.87 -14.90 13.42
C LEU A 219 -6.01 -13.95 13.03
N LYS A 220 -5.75 -12.65 13.05
CA LYS A 220 -6.71 -11.63 12.66
C LYS A 220 -6.50 -11.25 11.20
N LEU A 221 -7.58 -11.21 10.42
CA LEU A 221 -7.57 -10.74 9.03
C LEU A 221 -8.28 -9.39 8.98
N THR A 222 -7.59 -8.34 8.54
CA THR A 222 -8.14 -6.97 8.42
C THR A 222 -7.99 -6.44 7.01
N GLY A 223 -8.80 -5.44 6.65
CA GLY A 223 -8.64 -4.71 5.39
C GLY A 223 -9.85 -4.77 4.47
N THR A 224 -9.64 -4.74 3.16
CA THR A 224 -10.69 -4.48 2.17
C THR A 224 -10.57 -5.34 0.92
N VAL A 225 -11.69 -5.91 0.50
CA VAL A 225 -11.87 -6.64 -0.77
C VAL A 225 -12.91 -5.88 -1.60
N LEU A 226 -12.50 -5.33 -2.74
CA LEU A 226 -13.38 -4.54 -3.60
C LEU A 226 -14.07 -5.43 -4.63
N PHE A 227 -13.40 -5.80 -5.73
CA PHE A 227 -13.96 -6.60 -6.83
C PHE A 227 -13.28 -7.97 -6.88
N GLY A 228 -13.77 -8.95 -6.12
CA GLY A 228 -13.03 -10.20 -5.96
C GLY A 228 -13.42 -11.09 -4.80
N GLY A 229 -12.49 -11.98 -4.43
CA GLY A 229 -12.68 -12.94 -3.36
C GLY A 229 -11.44 -13.14 -2.48
N MET A 230 -11.64 -13.43 -1.20
CA MET A 230 -10.61 -14.07 -0.38
C MET A 230 -11.13 -15.43 0.10
N GLU A 231 -10.42 -16.52 -0.16
CA GLU A 231 -10.78 -17.83 0.37
C GLU A 231 -9.77 -18.29 1.41
N ILE A 232 -10.26 -18.84 2.51
CA ILE A 232 -9.44 -19.42 3.56
C ILE A 232 -9.62 -20.94 3.51
N ARG A 233 -8.52 -21.68 3.43
CA ARG A 233 -8.50 -23.15 3.30
C ARG A 233 -7.53 -23.76 4.30
N SER A 234 -7.69 -25.06 4.55
CA SER A 234 -6.84 -25.81 5.49
C SER A 234 -5.82 -26.69 4.78
N TYR A 235 -5.70 -26.51 3.46
CA TYR A 235 -4.82 -27.26 2.57
C TYR A 235 -4.34 -26.34 1.46
N PRO A 236 -3.11 -26.50 0.96
CA PRO A 236 -2.62 -25.74 -0.16
C PRO A 236 -3.40 -26.07 -1.42
N LYS A 237 -3.49 -25.08 -2.31
CA LYS A 237 -4.00 -25.28 -3.66
C LYS A 237 -2.97 -26.13 -4.40
N ARG A 238 -3.37 -27.29 -4.94
CA ARG A 238 -2.44 -28.15 -5.68
C ARG A 238 -1.87 -27.37 -6.87
N PRO A 239 -0.56 -27.51 -7.18
CA PRO A 239 -0.02 -26.93 -8.39
C PRO A 239 -0.81 -27.47 -9.58
N ARG A 240 -1.22 -26.59 -10.49
CA ARG A 240 -1.77 -27.00 -11.78
C ARG A 240 -0.68 -27.79 -12.51
N THR A 241 -0.76 -29.11 -12.48
CA THR A 241 -0.03 -29.95 -13.43
C THR A 241 -0.55 -29.59 -14.81
N VAL A 242 0.27 -28.89 -15.59
CA VAL A 242 0.04 -28.61 -17.01
C VAL A 242 0.27 -29.89 -17.80
#